data_AF-A0A7C4HBW5-F1
#
_entry.id   AF-A0A7C4HBW5-F1
#
_cell.length_a   1.000
_cell.length_b   1.000
_cell.length_c   1.000
_cell.angle_alpha   90.00
_cell.angle_beta   90.00
_cell.angle_gamma   90.00
#
_symmetry.space_group_name_H-M   'P 1'
#
loop_
_entity.id
_entity.type
_entity.pdbx_description
1 polymer ?
#
loop_
_entity_poly.entity_id
_entity_poly.type
_entity_poly.pdbx_seq_one_letter_code
_entity_poly.pdbx_strand_id
1 'polypeptide(L)'
;MSVNDDNHLCLDGVDLVELAEEFGTPLFVFSEETIRRRAEEVAAAFGRENVYYASKANSNISVLKLIRSLGLNVEVSSEGELFAALKAGFKPEQIIFNGAAKTLRELQAAAELGLH
;
A
#
# COMPACT_ATOMS: atom_id res chain seq x y z
N MET A 1 -19.26 -3.85 -0.34
CA MET A 1 -20.02 -3.70 0.92
C MET A 1 -21.40 -4.25 0.70
N SER A 2 -21.90 -4.99 1.68
CA SER A 2 -23.23 -5.62 1.69
C SER A 2 -23.77 -5.62 3.12
N VAL A 3 -25.01 -6.05 3.28
CA VAL A 3 -25.62 -6.28 4.59
C VAL A 3 -26.06 -7.74 4.63
N ASN A 4 -25.74 -8.46 5.71
CA ASN A 4 -26.15 -9.86 5.89
C ASN A 4 -27.58 -9.98 6.48
N ASP A 5 -28.06 -11.21 6.67
CA ASP A 5 -29.41 -11.49 7.18
C ASP A 5 -29.64 -10.98 8.62
N ASP A 6 -28.57 -10.81 9.39
CA ASP A 6 -28.58 -10.23 10.75
C ASP A 6 -28.51 -8.69 10.75
N ASN A 7 -28.61 -8.07 9.56
CA ASN A 7 -28.55 -6.63 9.36
C ASN A 7 -27.20 -6.00 9.79
N HIS A 8 -26.12 -6.78 9.76
CA HIS A 8 -24.75 -6.31 9.97
C HIS A 8 -24.09 -5.87 8.66
N LEU A 9 -23.23 -4.86 8.74
CA LEU A 9 -22.44 -4.40 7.59
C LEU A 9 -21.31 -5.39 7.32
N CYS A 10 -21.18 -5.83 6.07
CA CYS A 10 -20.10 -6.71 5.63
C CYS A 10 -19.14 -6.01 4.67
N LEU A 11 -17.85 -6.30 4.81
CA LEU A 11 -16.79 -5.88 3.89
C LEU A 11 -16.15 -7.11 3.25
N ASP A 12 -16.11 -7.15 1.91
CA ASP A 12 -15.62 -8.29 1.13
C ASP A 12 -16.23 -9.65 1.58
N GLY A 13 -17.51 -9.63 1.97
CA GLY A 13 -18.25 -10.81 2.45
C GLY A 13 -18.05 -11.17 3.92
N VAL A 14 -17.22 -10.43 4.65
CA VAL A 14 -16.93 -10.66 6.08
C VAL A 14 -17.75 -9.72 6.96
N ASP A 15 -18.38 -10.24 8.01
CA ASP A 15 -19.15 -9.46 8.98
C ASP A 15 -18.23 -8.58 9.83
N LEU A 16 -18.49 -7.27 9.84
CA LEU A 16 -17.68 -6.31 10.61
C LEU A 16 -17.94 -6.37 12.12
N VAL A 17 -19.07 -6.89 12.58
CA VAL A 17 -19.36 -7.12 14.00
C VAL A 17 -18.51 -8.26 14.52
N GLU A 18 -18.43 -9.38 13.78
CA GLU A 18 -17.55 -10.51 14.11
C GLU A 18 -16.08 -10.07 14.20
N LEU A 19 -15.60 -9.27 13.25
CA LEU A 19 -14.25 -8.72 13.29
C LEU A 19 -14.02 -7.80 14.51
N ALA A 20 -15.01 -7.00 14.90
CA ALA A 20 -14.90 -6.14 16.07
C ALA A 20 -14.86 -6.94 17.38
N GLU A 21 -15.58 -8.05 17.46
CA GLU A 21 -15.55 -8.97 18.60
C GLU A 21 -14.22 -9.74 18.69
N GLU A 22 -13.68 -10.21 17.55
CA GLU A 22 -12.43 -10.97 17.49
C GLU A 22 -11.21 -10.09 17.75
N PHE A 23 -11.11 -8.92 17.11
CA PHE A 23 -9.92 -8.07 17.12
C PHE A 23 -10.02 -6.85 18.04
N GLY A 24 -11.20 -6.59 18.61
CA GLY A 24 -11.47 -5.41 19.45
C GLY A 24 -11.60 -4.10 18.66
N THR A 25 -11.82 -2.99 19.37
CA THR A 25 -11.97 -1.65 18.77
C THR A 25 -11.12 -0.60 19.49
N PRO A 26 -10.59 0.44 18.80
CA PRO A 26 -10.81 0.78 17.38
C PRO A 26 -10.06 -0.14 16.41
N LEU A 27 -10.72 -0.50 15.30
CA LEU A 27 -10.21 -1.41 14.28
C LEU A 27 -10.26 -0.75 12.89
N PHE A 28 -9.15 -0.81 12.16
CA PHE A 28 -9.11 -0.47 10.73
C PHE A 28 -9.21 -1.73 9.90
N VAL A 29 -10.25 -1.82 9.06
CA VAL A 29 -10.47 -2.92 8.12
C VAL A 29 -10.35 -2.38 6.69
N PHE A 30 -9.57 -3.06 5.86
CA PHE A 30 -9.32 -2.65 4.47
C PHE A 30 -9.89 -3.70 3.51
N SER A 31 -10.55 -3.24 2.44
CA SER A 31 -11.05 -4.11 1.37
C SER A 31 -9.94 -4.35 0.34
N GLU A 32 -9.51 -5.61 0.22
CA GLU A 32 -8.55 -6.02 -0.80
C GLU A 32 -9.16 -5.84 -2.20
N GLU A 33 -10.43 -6.21 -2.38
CA GLU A 33 -11.13 -6.08 -3.67
C GLU A 33 -11.16 -4.63 -4.14
N THR A 34 -11.42 -3.69 -3.22
CA THR A 34 -11.44 -2.26 -3.53
C THR A 34 -10.06 -1.77 -3.94
N ILE A 35 -9.00 -2.15 -3.22
CA ILE A 35 -7.63 -1.77 -3.57
C ILE A 35 -7.26 -2.32 -4.95
N ARG A 36 -7.54 -3.60 -5.21
CA ARG A 36 -7.29 -4.24 -6.51
C ARG A 36 -8.02 -3.51 -7.64
N ARG A 37 -9.32 -3.26 -7.49
CA ARG A 37 -10.10 -2.56 -8.51
C ARG A 37 -9.53 -1.17 -8.82
N ARG A 38 -9.20 -0.38 -7.79
CA ARG A 38 -8.64 0.97 -8.00
C ARG A 38 -7.26 0.94 -8.65
N ALA A 39 -6.41 0.01 -8.24
CA ALA A 39 -5.11 -0.21 -8.86
C ALA A 39 -5.25 -0.55 -10.35
N GLU A 40 -6.16 -1.46 -10.70
CA GLU A 40 -6.43 -1.85 -12.09
C GLU A 40 -7.02 -0.70 -12.93
N GLU A 41 -7.96 0.08 -12.38
CA GLU A 41 -8.53 1.26 -13.05
C GLU A 41 -7.44 2.26 -13.46
N VAL A 42 -6.50 2.56 -12.55
CA VAL A 42 -5.40 3.50 -12.82
C VAL A 42 -4.38 2.87 -13.78
N ALA A 43 -4.03 1.61 -13.59
CA ALA A 43 -3.11 0.89 -14.47
C ALA A 43 -3.62 0.82 -15.91
N ALA A 44 -4.93 0.60 -16.10
CA ALA A 44 -5.56 0.58 -17.41
C ALA A 44 -5.51 1.94 -18.12
N ALA A 45 -5.57 3.05 -17.36
CA ALA A 45 -5.55 4.40 -17.92
C ALA A 45 -4.14 4.91 -18.25
N PHE A 46 -3.11 4.52 -17.47
CA PHE A 46 -1.78 5.12 -17.54
C PHE A 46 -0.64 4.15 -17.89
N GLY A 47 -0.91 2.85 -18.00
CA GLY A 47 0.11 1.81 -18.11
C GLY A 47 0.67 1.45 -16.73
N ARG A 48 0.69 0.16 -16.41
CA ARG A 48 0.96 -0.36 -15.07
C ARG A 48 2.33 0.07 -14.54
N GLU A 49 3.33 0.08 -15.41
CA GLU A 49 4.70 0.48 -15.13
C GLU A 49 4.86 1.98 -14.80
N ASN A 50 3.91 2.82 -15.21
CA ASN A 50 3.94 4.26 -14.95
C ASN A 50 3.21 4.66 -13.66
N VAL A 51 2.60 3.69 -12.97
CA VAL A 51 1.82 3.94 -11.75
C VAL A 51 2.66 3.66 -10.52
N TYR A 52 2.87 4.72 -9.73
CA TYR A 52 3.57 4.68 -8.46
C TYR A 52 2.57 4.96 -7.33
N TYR A 53 2.31 3.95 -6.50
CA TYR A 53 1.47 4.13 -5.32
C TYR A 53 2.20 4.99 -4.27
N ALA A 54 1.58 6.07 -3.84
CA ALA A 54 2.15 6.95 -2.82
C ALA A 54 2.05 6.30 -1.43
N SER A 55 3.16 5.78 -0.90
CA SER A 55 3.18 4.99 0.34
C SER A 55 2.68 5.76 1.58
N LYS A 56 2.81 7.09 1.58
CA LYS A 56 2.25 7.98 2.61
C LYS A 56 0.73 7.87 2.81
N ALA A 57 -0.01 7.38 1.81
CA ALA A 57 -1.45 7.16 1.92
C ALA A 57 -1.77 6.01 2.88
N ASN A 58 -1.00 4.92 2.80
CA ASN A 58 -1.02 3.80 3.73
C ASN A 58 0.22 2.93 3.48
N SER A 59 1.16 2.95 4.43
CA SER A 59 2.44 2.23 4.36
C SER A 59 2.40 0.88 5.09
N ASN A 60 1.22 0.38 5.45
CA ASN A 60 1.07 -0.96 5.99
C ASN A 60 1.66 -1.99 5.02
N ILE A 61 2.54 -2.86 5.53
CA ILE A 61 3.30 -3.81 4.71
C ILE A 61 2.38 -4.73 3.90
N SER A 62 1.22 -5.11 4.41
CA SER A 62 0.26 -5.96 3.69
C SER A 62 -0.36 -5.23 2.51
N VAL A 63 -0.70 -3.94 2.66
CA VAL A 63 -1.17 -3.09 1.55
C VAL A 63 -0.07 -2.93 0.50
N LEU A 64 1.16 -2.65 0.91
CA LEU A 64 2.29 -2.53 -0.01
C LEU A 64 2.58 -3.85 -0.76
N LYS A 65 2.48 -5.01 -0.08
CA LYS A 65 2.59 -6.33 -0.72
C LYS A 65 1.50 -6.55 -1.77
N LEU A 66 0.27 -6.15 -1.48
CA LEU A 66 -0.85 -6.22 -2.42
C LEU A 66 -0.57 -5.36 -3.66
N ILE A 67 -0.22 -4.08 -3.48
CA ILE A 67 0.14 -3.16 -4.57
C ILE A 67 1.25 -3.75 -5.45
N ARG A 68 2.33 -4.27 -4.84
CA ARG A 68 3.41 -4.94 -5.57
C ARG A 68 2.92 -6.19 -6.32
N SER A 69 2.04 -6.99 -5.71
CA SER A 69 1.50 -8.20 -6.34
C SER A 69 0.66 -7.89 -7.58
N LEU A 70 0.10 -6.69 -7.63
CA LEU A 70 -0.59 -6.14 -8.79
C LEU A 70 0.40 -5.56 -9.81
N GLY A 71 1.71 -5.67 -9.63
CA GLY A 71 2.72 -5.22 -10.59
C GLY A 71 2.89 -3.71 -10.70
N LEU A 72 2.33 -2.94 -9.76
CA LEU A 72 2.55 -1.49 -9.67
C LEU A 72 3.88 -1.19 -8.98
N ASN A 73 4.33 0.06 -9.13
CA ASN A 73 5.51 0.61 -8.45
C ASN A 73 5.09 1.42 -7.21
N VAL A 74 6.06 1.93 -6.44
CA VAL A 74 5.81 2.67 -5.20
C VAL A 74 6.63 3.95 -5.10
N GLU A 75 6.00 5.01 -4.62
CA GLU A 75 6.66 6.25 -4.25
C GLU A 75 6.81 6.32 -2.72
N VAL A 76 8.02 6.66 -2.28
CA VAL A 76 8.40 6.82 -0.87
C VAL A 76 9.00 8.20 -0.65
N SER A 77 8.89 8.71 0.57
CA SER A 77 9.28 10.07 0.94
C SER A 77 10.09 10.15 2.23
N SER A 78 10.36 9.02 2.89
CA SER A 78 11.22 8.91 4.07
C SER A 78 11.93 7.56 4.17
N GLU A 79 12.96 7.46 5.01
CA GLU A 79 13.63 6.20 5.35
C GLU A 79 12.65 5.11 5.84
N GLY A 80 11.65 5.49 6.64
CA GLY A 80 10.65 4.55 7.17
C GLY A 80 9.75 3.97 6.09
N GLU A 81 9.33 4.79 5.13
CA GLU A 81 8.56 4.34 3.96
C GLU A 81 9.41 3.47 3.03
N LEU A 82 10.66 3.86 2.78
CA LEU A 82 11.61 3.06 2.01
C LEU A 82 11.81 1.68 2.66
N PHE A 83 12.00 1.63 3.98
CA PHE A 83 12.09 0.38 4.73
C PHE A 83 10.83 -0.48 4.56
N ALA A 84 9.63 0.10 4.69
CA ALA A 84 8.37 -0.62 4.52
C ALA A 84 8.21 -1.17 3.09
N ALA A 85 8.59 -0.39 2.07
CA ALA A 85 8.59 -0.82 0.66
C ALA A 85 9.54 -2.00 0.41
N LEU A 86 10.77 -1.92 0.93
CA LEU A 86 11.74 -3.02 0.83
C LEU A 86 11.28 -4.26 1.61
N LYS A 87 10.64 -4.09 2.77
CA LYS A 87 10.04 -5.20 3.54
C LYS A 87 8.82 -5.82 2.84
N ALA A 88 8.03 -5.01 2.15
CA ALA A 88 6.99 -5.51 1.26
C ALA A 88 7.60 -6.24 0.05
N GLY A 89 8.87 -5.97 -0.27
CA GLY A 89 9.72 -6.63 -1.25
C GLY A 89 9.62 -6.01 -2.64
N PHE A 90 9.38 -4.71 -2.73
CA PHE A 90 9.67 -3.94 -3.93
C PHE A 90 11.17 -3.96 -4.18
N LYS A 91 11.56 -4.04 -5.45
CA LYS A 91 12.96 -3.89 -5.86
C LYS A 91 13.30 -2.40 -6.05
N PRO A 92 14.59 -2.01 -5.96
CA PRO A 92 14.99 -0.61 -6.13
C PRO A 92 14.45 0.03 -7.43
N GLU A 93 14.44 -0.70 -8.54
CA GLU A 93 13.92 -0.21 -9.83
C GLU A 93 12.39 0.07 -9.84
N GLN A 94 11.68 -0.38 -8.81
CA GLN A 94 10.24 -0.17 -8.62
C GLN A 94 9.93 0.95 -7.62
N ILE A 95 10.95 1.63 -7.09
CA ILE A 95 10.82 2.63 -6.03
C ILE A 95 11.30 3.98 -6.55
N ILE A 96 10.47 5.01 -6.38
CA ILE A 96 10.90 6.41 -6.51
C ILE A 96 10.97 7.03 -5.11
N PHE A 97 12.14 7.60 -4.77
CA PHE A 97 12.33 8.30 -3.49
C PHE A 97 12.18 9.81 -3.67
N ASN A 98 10.97 10.31 -3.44
CA ASN A 98 10.61 11.72 -3.55
C ASN A 98 10.78 12.50 -2.23
N GLY A 99 10.48 13.80 -2.22
CA GLY A 99 10.53 14.67 -1.05
C GLY A 99 11.76 15.59 -1.03
N ALA A 100 11.55 16.85 -0.64
CA ALA A 100 12.57 17.90 -0.69
C ALA A 100 13.46 17.99 0.56
N ALA A 101 13.02 17.40 1.68
CA ALA A 101 13.67 17.54 2.98
C ALA A 101 14.51 16.32 3.37
N LYS A 102 15.13 15.63 2.39
CA LYS A 102 15.95 14.44 2.67
C LYS A 102 17.23 14.83 3.39
N THR A 103 17.56 14.08 4.43
CA THR A 103 18.85 14.16 5.10
C THR A 103 19.95 13.58 4.23
N LEU A 104 21.22 13.94 4.49
CA LEU A 104 22.37 13.33 3.80
C LEU A 104 22.40 11.81 3.97
N ARG A 105 21.99 11.30 5.14
CA ARG A 105 21.90 9.87 5.42
C ARG A 105 20.87 9.18 4.52
N GLU A 106 19.70 9.77 4.33
CA GLU A 106 18.66 9.23 3.45
C GLU A 106 19.13 9.19 2.00
N LEU A 107 19.83 10.25 1.55
CA LEU A 107 20.40 10.30 0.20
C LEU A 107 21.49 9.24 0.00
N GLN A 108 22.35 9.02 0.99
CA GLN A 108 23.39 7.98 0.95
C GLN A 108 22.78 6.58 0.88
N ALA A 109 21.80 6.27 1.75
CA ALA A 109 21.10 4.99 1.74
C ALA A 109 20.39 4.74 0.41
N ALA A 110 19.77 5.78 -0.17
CA ALA A 110 19.14 5.70 -1.48
C ALA A 110 20.16 5.37 -2.59
N ALA A 111 21.32 6.06 -2.58
CA ALA A 111 22.38 5.83 -3.54
C ALA A 111 23.00 4.43 -3.43
N GLU A 112 23.22 3.92 -2.21
CA GLU A 112 23.74 2.57 -1.94
C GLU A 112 22.79 1.47 -2.44
N LEU A 113 21.48 1.72 -2.37
CA LEU A 113 20.44 0.82 -2.89
C LEU A 113 20.25 0.91 -4.41
N GLY A 114 20.94 1.84 -5.08
CA GLY A 114 20.78 2.08 -6.52
C GLY A 114 19.45 2.76 -6.89
N LEU A 115 18.84 3.49 -5.95
CA LEU A 115 17.69 4.35 -6.26
C LEU A 115 18.18 5.59 -7.00
N HIS A 116 17.42 6.02 -8.01
CA HIS A 116 17.69 7.22 -8.80
C HIS A 116 16.69 8.32 -8.50
#